data_AF-A0A830CMH0-F1
#
_entry.id   AF-A0A830CMH0-F1
#
_cell.length_a   1.000
_cell.length_b   1.000
_cell.length_c   1.000
_cell.angle_alpha   90.00
_cell.angle_beta   90.00
_cell.angle_gamma   90.00
#
_symmetry.space_group_name_H-M   'P 1'
#
loop_
_entity.id
_entity.type
_entity.pdbx_description
1 polymer ?
#
loop_
_entity_poly.entity_id
_entity_poly.type
_entity_poly.pdbx_seq_one_letter_code
_entity_poly.pdbx_strand_id
1 'polypeptide(L)'
;MASHLLKYDSMLGTFKADVKIVDNETISVDGKHIKVVSSRDPLKLPWAELGIDIVIEGTGVFVDGPGAGKHIQAGASKVIITAPAKGADIPTYVVGVNEQDYSHEVANIIRSAQSVVFYLCFCKNFTNDFCIIHAHMLIVCECSITTICFVGLKSR
;
A
#
# COMPACT_ATOMS: atom_id res chain seq x y z
N MET A 1 1.70 -4.91 20.80
CA MET A 1 0.84 -3.85 20.22
C MET A 1 0.31 -4.24 18.84
N ALA A 2 1.17 -4.53 17.85
CA ALA A 2 0.74 -4.86 16.48
C ALA A 2 -0.25 -6.04 16.41
N SER A 3 -0.02 -7.12 17.17
CA SER A 3 -0.94 -8.27 17.25
C SER A 3 -2.33 -7.92 17.76
N HIS A 4 -2.43 -6.98 18.70
CA HIS A 4 -3.71 -6.53 19.26
C HIS A 4 -4.49 -5.73 18.21
N LEU A 5 -3.83 -4.79 17.52
CA LEU A 5 -4.46 -4.00 16.46
C LEU A 5 -4.88 -4.86 15.26
N LEU A 6 -4.13 -5.92 14.96
CA LEU A 6 -4.52 -6.88 13.92
C LEU A 6 -5.74 -7.72 14.31
N LYS A 7 -5.88 -8.06 15.60
CA LYS A 7 -6.96 -8.91 16.09
C LYS A 7 -8.26 -8.14 16.29
N TYR A 8 -8.19 -6.89 16.72
CA TYR A 8 -9.34 -6.08 17.10
C TYR A 8 -9.37 -4.77 16.31
N ASP A 9 -10.34 -4.67 15.42
CA ASP A 9 -10.64 -3.45 14.67
C ASP A 9 -12.01 -2.90 15.12
N SER A 10 -12.08 -1.61 15.44
CA SER A 10 -13.31 -0.98 15.93
C SER A 10 -14.42 -0.89 14.88
N MET A 11 -14.05 -0.87 13.59
CA MET A 11 -14.97 -0.74 12.46
C MET A 11 -15.28 -2.10 11.83
N LEU A 12 -14.24 -2.90 11.56
CA LEU A 12 -14.37 -4.21 10.91
C LEU A 12 -14.63 -5.36 11.90
N GLY A 13 -14.54 -5.09 13.20
CA GLY A 13 -14.73 -6.06 14.26
C GLY A 13 -13.51 -6.93 14.53
N THR A 14 -13.73 -8.07 15.17
CA THR A 14 -12.64 -9.00 15.53
C THR A 14 -12.24 -9.86 14.33
N PHE A 15 -10.95 -9.86 14.01
CA PHE A 15 -10.40 -10.69 12.94
C PHE A 15 -10.51 -12.18 13.29
N LYS A 16 -11.18 -12.96 12.44
CA LYS A 16 -11.51 -14.39 12.66
C LYS A 16 -10.34 -15.34 12.32
N ALA A 17 -9.10 -14.92 12.55
CA ALA A 17 -7.90 -15.74 12.44
C ALA A 17 -7.27 -16.00 13.81
N ASP A 18 -6.50 -17.08 13.93
CA ASP A 18 -5.70 -17.37 15.12
C ASP A 18 -4.44 -16.49 15.14
N VAL A 19 -4.51 -15.35 15.81
CA VAL A 19 -3.41 -14.39 15.94
C VAL A 19 -2.69 -14.61 17.27
N LYS A 20 -1.44 -15.03 17.20
CA LYS A 20 -0.59 -15.32 18.37
C LYS A 20 0.71 -14.53 18.31
N ILE A 21 1.22 -14.16 19.48
CA ILE A 21 2.57 -13.62 19.61
C ILE A 21 3.49 -14.83 19.78
N VAL A 22 4.48 -14.97 18.89
CA VAL A 22 5.47 -16.06 18.96
C VAL A 22 6.68 -15.59 19.76
N ASP A 23 7.18 -14.40 19.44
CA ASP A 23 8.30 -13.74 20.12
C ASP A 23 8.18 -12.21 19.99
N ASN A 24 9.22 -11.47 20.40
CA ASN A 24 9.20 -10.00 20.39
C ASN A 24 9.09 -9.39 18.98
N GLU A 25 9.49 -10.12 17.94
CA GLU A 25 9.54 -9.65 16.55
C GLU A 25 8.69 -10.50 15.61
N THR A 26 7.92 -11.47 16.11
CA THR A 26 7.18 -12.42 15.27
C THR A 26 5.76 -12.62 15.77
N ILE A 27 4.80 -12.44 14.87
CA ILE A 27 3.40 -12.82 15.06
C ILE A 27 3.07 -14.03 14.19
N SER A 28 2.22 -14.92 14.69
CA SER A 28 1.64 -16.01 13.92
C SER A 28 0.19 -15.67 13.58
N VAL A 29 -0.21 -15.84 12.32
CA VAL A 29 -1.59 -15.74 11.86
C VAL A 29 -1.96 -17.04 11.16
N ASP A 30 -2.88 -17.82 11.73
CA ASP A 30 -3.27 -19.16 11.24
C ASP A 30 -2.06 -20.09 11.01
N GLY A 31 -1.09 -20.03 11.94
CA GLY A 31 0.15 -20.81 11.88
C GLY A 31 1.22 -20.26 10.92
N LYS A 32 0.95 -19.16 10.20
CA LYS A 32 1.95 -18.49 9.36
C LYS A 32 2.71 -17.44 10.16
N HIS A 33 4.02 -17.56 10.19
CA HIS A 33 4.90 -16.62 10.87
C HIS A 33 5.10 -15.36 10.02
N ILE A 34 4.89 -14.20 10.65
CA ILE A 34 5.09 -12.88 10.08
C ILE A 34 6.08 -12.14 10.98
N LYS A 35 7.22 -11.76 10.41
CA LYS A 35 8.21 -10.96 11.11
C LYS A 35 7.79 -9.48 11.10
N VAL A 36 7.78 -8.89 12.28
CA VAL A 36 7.50 -7.48 12.55
C VAL A 36 8.82 -6.76 12.66
N VAL A 37 9.07 -5.85 11.72
CA VAL A 37 10.24 -4.97 11.73
C VAL A 37 9.79 -3.53 11.92
N SER A 38 10.62 -2.72 12.57
CA SER A 38 10.32 -1.31 12.81
C SER A 38 11.57 -0.47 12.71
N SER A 39 11.56 0.50 11.79
CA SER A 39 12.61 1.51 11.65
C SER A 39 11.97 2.78 11.10
N ARG A 40 12.48 3.94 11.54
CA ARG A 40 12.11 5.25 10.95
C ARG A 40 12.78 5.48 9.60
N ASP A 41 13.89 4.80 9.35
CA ASP A 41 14.66 4.89 8.12
C ASP A 41 14.42 3.62 7.28
N PRO A 42 13.77 3.73 6.10
CA PRO A 42 13.56 2.60 5.20
C PRO A 42 14.82 1.85 4.80
N LEU A 43 15.97 2.52 4.78
CA LEU A 43 17.25 1.90 4.40
C LEU A 43 17.76 0.88 5.42
N LYS A 44 17.28 0.96 6.66
CA LYS A 44 17.66 0.03 7.74
C LYS A 44 16.74 -1.17 7.85
N LEU A 45 15.70 -1.24 7.00
CA LEU A 45 14.78 -2.37 7.01
C LEU A 45 15.43 -3.55 6.26
N PRO A 46 15.40 -4.77 6.83
CA PRO A 46 16.14 -5.90 6.30
C PRO A 46 15.40 -6.60 5.14
N TRP A 47 15.02 -5.86 4.09
CA TRP A 47 14.23 -6.44 2.97
C TRP A 47 15.00 -7.48 2.18
N ALA A 48 16.28 -7.22 1.88
CA ALA A 48 17.17 -8.19 1.23
C ALA A 48 17.29 -9.49 2.05
N GLU A 49 17.52 -9.38 3.36
CA GLU A 49 17.71 -10.54 4.24
C GLU A 49 16.45 -11.40 4.35
N LEU A 50 15.28 -10.76 4.33
CA LEU A 50 13.99 -11.43 4.38
C LEU A 50 13.53 -11.96 3.00
N GLY A 51 14.21 -11.54 1.92
CA GLY A 51 13.85 -11.87 0.54
C GLY A 51 12.46 -11.34 0.18
N ILE A 52 12.21 -10.06 0.45
CA ILE A 52 10.93 -9.40 0.18
C ILE A 52 10.91 -8.87 -1.25
N ASP A 53 9.91 -9.27 -2.03
CA ASP A 53 9.76 -8.84 -3.41
C ASP A 53 8.98 -7.54 -3.52
N ILE A 54 7.89 -7.42 -2.76
CA ILE A 54 6.98 -6.27 -2.86
C ILE A 54 6.84 -5.64 -1.48
N VAL A 55 7.06 -4.33 -1.42
CA VAL A 55 6.76 -3.52 -0.24
C VAL A 55 5.51 -2.69 -0.50
N ILE A 56 4.54 -2.78 0.40
CA ILE A 56 3.38 -1.89 0.43
C ILE A 56 3.71 -0.73 1.36
N GLU A 57 3.79 0.46 0.77
CA GLU A 57 4.11 1.71 1.45
C GLU A 57 2.83 2.39 1.94
N GLY A 58 2.45 2.03 3.18
CA GLY A 58 1.23 2.49 3.84
C GLY A 58 1.40 3.67 4.78
N THR A 59 2.62 4.22 4.92
CA THR A 59 2.92 5.21 5.96
C THR A 59 2.44 6.62 5.63
N GLY A 60 2.27 6.93 4.34
CA GLY A 60 1.97 8.27 3.85
C GLY A 60 3.15 9.26 3.91
N VAL A 61 4.34 8.83 4.34
CA VAL A 61 5.54 9.69 4.44
C VAL A 61 6.39 9.60 3.17
N PHE A 62 6.64 8.39 2.67
CA PHE A 62 7.52 8.13 1.53
C PHE A 62 6.72 8.04 0.22
N VAL A 63 6.13 9.17 -0.18
CA VAL A 63 5.20 9.24 -1.32
C VAL A 63 5.81 9.77 -2.61
N ASP A 64 7.12 10.03 -2.64
CA ASP A 64 7.86 10.44 -3.83
C ASP A 64 8.81 9.33 -4.29
N GLY A 65 9.29 9.44 -5.54
CA GLY A 65 10.23 8.49 -6.12
C GLY A 65 11.49 8.27 -5.26
N PRO A 66 12.17 9.35 -4.81
CA PRO A 66 13.36 9.23 -3.96
C PRO A 66 13.09 8.58 -2.59
N GLY A 67 11.96 8.90 -1.95
CA GLY A 67 11.58 8.34 -0.65
C GLY A 67 11.22 6.86 -0.74
N ALA A 68 10.32 6.51 -1.66
CA ALA A 68 9.93 5.11 -1.90
C ALA A 68 11.11 4.27 -2.42
N GLY A 69 12.00 4.87 -3.22
CA GLY A 69 13.21 4.23 -3.75
C GLY A 69 14.17 3.72 -2.67
N LYS A 70 14.09 4.24 -1.44
CA LYS A 70 14.87 3.70 -0.31
C LYS A 70 14.52 2.26 0.02
N HIS A 71 13.27 1.83 -0.20
CA HIS A 71 12.88 0.43 0.01
C HIS A 71 13.54 -0.50 -1.03
N ILE A 72 13.67 -0.02 -2.27
CA ILE A 72 14.39 -0.75 -3.33
C ILE A 72 15.87 -0.89 -2.95
N GLN A 73 16.49 0.19 -2.46
CA GLN A 73 17.88 0.17 -2.01
C GLN A 73 18.10 -0.77 -0.82
N ALA A 74 17.12 -0.91 0.07
CA ALA A 74 17.13 -1.86 1.18
C ALA A 74 16.92 -3.34 0.74
N GLY A 75 16.66 -3.57 -0.56
CA GLY A 75 16.60 -4.90 -1.17
C GLY A 75 15.22 -5.38 -1.58
N ALA A 76 14.21 -4.52 -1.58
CA ALA A 76 12.92 -4.86 -2.16
C ALA A 76 12.97 -4.79 -3.71
N SER A 77 12.27 -5.69 -4.39
CA SER A 77 12.20 -5.67 -5.86
C SER A 77 11.24 -4.60 -6.39
N LYS A 78 10.13 -4.35 -5.68
CA LYS A 78 9.07 -3.41 -6.09
C LYS A 78 8.42 -2.73 -4.88
N VAL A 79 7.92 -1.51 -5.07
CA VAL A 79 7.21 -0.72 -4.05
C VAL A 79 5.86 -0.27 -4.57
N ILE A 80 4.81 -0.44 -3.75
CA ILE A 80 3.44 0.00 -4.02
C ILE A 80 3.06 1.07 -3.00
N ILE A 81 2.86 2.30 -3.46
CA ILE A 81 2.43 3.43 -2.63
C ILE A 81 0.91 3.44 -2.52
N THR A 82 0.36 3.56 -1.30
CA THR A 82 -1.09 3.63 -1.05
C THR A 82 -1.59 5.05 -0.76
N ALA A 83 -0.72 6.04 -0.85
CA ALA A 83 -0.98 7.47 -0.66
C ALA A 83 -0.83 8.27 -1.96
N PRO A 84 -1.33 9.52 -2.05
CA PRO A 84 -1.13 10.36 -3.22
C PRO A 84 0.37 10.58 -3.44
N ALA A 85 0.86 10.17 -4.61
CA ALA A 85 2.26 10.34 -4.94
C ALA A 85 2.61 11.82 -5.13
N LYS A 86 3.80 12.23 -4.69
CA LYS A 86 4.37 13.54 -4.97
C LYS A 86 5.24 13.43 -6.22
N GLY A 87 4.87 14.19 -7.26
CA GLY A 87 5.53 14.15 -8.57
C GLY A 87 4.74 13.36 -9.61
N ALA A 88 4.92 13.70 -10.88
CA ALA A 88 4.17 13.12 -11.99
C ALA A 88 4.73 11.75 -12.45
N ASP A 89 5.89 11.34 -11.93
CA ASP A 89 6.69 10.25 -12.50
C ASP A 89 6.32 8.85 -11.96
N ILE A 90 5.38 8.78 -11.00
CA ILE A 90 4.95 7.50 -10.42
C ILE A 90 3.65 7.05 -11.11
N PRO A 91 3.68 5.97 -11.92
CA PRO A 91 2.48 5.49 -12.59
C PRO A 91 1.46 5.02 -11.57
N THR A 92 0.21 5.42 -11.81
CA THR A 92 -0.93 5.07 -10.97
C THR A 92 -1.79 4.03 -11.66
N TYR A 93 -2.09 2.97 -10.94
CA TYR A 93 -3.02 1.94 -11.39
C TYR A 93 -4.23 1.88 -10.47
N VAL A 94 -5.41 1.83 -11.09
CA VAL A 94 -6.72 1.64 -10.47
C VAL A 94 -7.28 0.34 -11.04
N VAL A 95 -7.55 -0.62 -10.16
CA VAL A 95 -8.16 -1.90 -10.55
C VAL A 95 -9.58 -1.65 -11.07
N GLY A 96 -9.92 -2.24 -12.22
CA GLY A 96 -11.17 -2.04 -12.96
C GLY A 96 -11.16 -0.88 -13.96
N VAL A 97 -10.02 -0.22 -14.19
CA VAL A 97 -9.92 1.03 -14.95
C VAL A 97 -8.70 1.04 -15.87
N ASN A 98 -7.50 0.85 -15.33
CA ASN A 98 -6.27 0.93 -16.11
C ASN A 98 -5.22 -0.10 -15.67
N GLU A 99 -5.64 -1.14 -14.96
CA GLU A 99 -4.78 -2.26 -14.57
C GLU A 99 -4.19 -3.02 -15.77
N GLN A 100 -4.85 -3.00 -16.92
CA GLN A 100 -4.35 -3.62 -18.14
C GLN A 100 -3.10 -2.92 -18.69
N ASP A 101 -2.88 -1.65 -18.32
CA ASP A 101 -1.71 -0.87 -18.74
C ASP A 101 -0.50 -1.13 -17.82
N TYR A 102 -0.67 -1.96 -16.78
CA TYR A 102 0.41 -2.34 -15.88
C TYR A 102 1.29 -3.42 -16.52
N SER A 103 2.59 -3.18 -16.52
CA SER A 103 3.61 -4.19 -16.79
C SER A 103 4.70 -4.11 -15.72
N HIS A 104 5.26 -5.27 -15.36
CA HIS A 104 6.30 -5.36 -14.34
C HIS A 104 7.55 -4.54 -14.67
N GLU A 105 7.80 -4.32 -15.96
CA GLU A 105 8.99 -3.66 -16.50
C GLU A 105 8.88 -2.13 -16.52
N VAL A 106 7.66 -1.59 -16.45
CA VAL A 106 7.39 -0.15 -16.62
C VAL A 106 7.95 0.67 -15.47
N ALA A 107 7.79 0.19 -14.23
CA ALA A 107 8.31 0.87 -13.05
C ALA A 107 8.47 -0.07 -11.86
N ASN A 108 9.52 0.14 -11.07
CA ASN A 108 9.74 -0.53 -9.78
C ASN A 108 8.99 0.15 -8.63
N ILE A 109 8.48 1.36 -8.84
CA ILE A 109 7.67 2.10 -7.88
C ILE A 109 6.36 2.43 -8.57
N ILE A 110 5.25 1.93 -8.02
CA ILE A 110 3.91 2.16 -8.56
C ILE A 110 2.98 2.67 -7.46
N ARG A 111 1.88 3.29 -7.85
CA ARG A 111 0.83 3.72 -6.91
C ARG A 111 -0.44 2.92 -7.12
N SER A 112 -0.98 2.37 -6.02
CA SER A 112 -2.37 1.92 -5.99
C SER A 112 -3.25 3.13 -5.69
N ALA A 113 -4.23 3.38 -6.56
CA ALA A 113 -5.16 4.48 -6.38
C ALA A 113 -5.89 4.41 -5.02
N GLN A 114 -6.14 5.58 -4.41
CA GLN A 114 -6.84 5.68 -3.14
C GLN A 114 -8.36 5.56 -3.31
N SER A 115 -9.07 5.33 -2.20
CA SER A 115 -10.53 5.19 -2.15
C SER A 115 -11.27 6.27 -2.94
N VAL A 116 -10.86 7.54 -2.82
CA VAL A 116 -11.46 8.66 -3.57
C VAL A 116 -11.31 8.50 -5.09
N VAL A 117 -10.12 8.10 -5.56
CA VAL A 117 -9.87 7.90 -6.99
C VAL A 117 -10.66 6.69 -7.49
N PHE A 118 -10.83 5.66 -6.66
CA PHE A 118 -11.64 4.49 -6.99
C PHE A 118 -13.10 4.87 -7.28
N TYR A 119 -13.70 5.74 -6.46
CA TYR A 119 -15.06 6.25 -6.71
C TYR A 119 -15.11 7.18 -7.93
N LEU A 120 -14.09 8.03 -8.14
CA LEU A 120 -14.04 8.93 -9.30
C LEU A 120 -13.92 8.18 -10.62
N CYS A 121 -13.31 6.99 -10.62
CA CYS A 121 -13.22 6.16 -11.82
C CYS A 121 -14.58 5.69 -12.35
N PHE A 122 -15.68 5.87 -11.61
CA PHE A 122 -17.03 5.74 -12.17
C PHE A 122 -17.27 6.71 -13.34
N CYS A 123 -16.60 7.87 -13.36
CA CYS A 123 -16.63 8.82 -14.47
C CYS A 123 -16.09 8.22 -15.78
N LYS A 124 -15.29 7.13 -15.75
CA LYS A 124 -14.80 6.47 -16.95
C LYS A 124 -15.94 5.95 -17.83
N ASN A 125 -17.04 5.49 -17.23
CA ASN A 125 -18.21 5.04 -18.01
C ASN A 125 -18.86 6.20 -18.76
N PHE A 126 -18.94 7.38 -18.14
CA PHE A 126 -19.49 8.57 -18.80
C PHE A 126 -18.57 9.09 -19.91
N THR A 127 -17.24 8.98 -19.77
CA THR A 127 -16.31 9.43 -20.83
C THR A 127 -16.32 8.56 -22.09
N ASN A 128 -16.79 7.31 -22.00
CA ASN A 128 -16.92 6.45 -23.19
C ASN A 128 -18.04 6.95 -24.12
N ASP A 129 -19.11 7.48 -23.54
CA ASP A 129 -20.32 7.87 -24.28
C ASP A 129 -20.48 9.41 -24.40
N PHE A 130 -19.86 10.18 -23.50
CA PHE A 130 -20.03 11.63 -23.39
C PHE A 130 -18.72 12.37 -23.10
N CYS A 131 -18.52 13.53 -23.71
CA CYS A 131 -17.38 14.39 -23.42
C CYS A 131 -17.66 15.26 -22.18
N ILE A 132 -16.86 15.10 -21.12
CA ILE A 132 -16.95 15.94 -19.92
C ILE A 132 -16.26 17.28 -20.18
N ILE A 133 -17.00 18.39 -20.19
CA ILE A 133 -16.46 19.74 -20.42
C ILE A 133 -15.99 20.38 -19.11
N HIS A 134 -16.75 20.18 -18.03
CA HIS A 134 -16.42 20.68 -16.70
C HIS A 134 -17.13 19.83 -15.64
N ALA A 135 -16.46 19.54 -14.53
CA ALA A 135 -17.05 18.80 -13.41
C ALA A 135 -16.55 19.37 -12.08
N HIS A 136 -17.46 19.55 -11.13
CA HIS A 136 -17.14 19.85 -9.74
C HIS A 136 -17.41 18.64 -8.88
N MET A 137 -16.48 18.33 -7.98
CA MET A 137 -16.59 17.22 -7.05
C MET A 137 -16.47 17.72 -5.62
N LEU A 138 -17.43 17.32 -4.78
CA LEU A 138 -17.39 17.49 -3.34
C LEU A 138 -17.35 16.10 -2.71
N ILE A 139 -16.39 15.87 -1.81
CA ILE A 139 -16.24 14.60 -1.10
C ILE A 139 -16.40 14.87 0.39
N VAL A 140 -17.22 14.05 1.04
CA VAL A 140 -17.33 14.00 2.50
C VAL A 140 -16.66 12.71 2.96
N CYS A 141 -15.49 12.81 3.57
CA CYS A 141 -14.71 11.66 4.07
C CYS A 141 -14.85 11.51 5.59
N GLU A 142 -14.77 10.28 6.08
CA GLU A 142 -14.60 9.99 7.50
C GLU A 142 -13.16 10.27 7.98
N CYS A 143 -12.98 10.49 9.29
CA CYS A 143 -11.68 10.81 9.89
C CYS A 143 -10.70 9.62 9.75
N SER A 144 -9.55 9.85 9.10
CA SER A 144 -8.53 8.82 8.83
C SER A 144 -7.26 9.05 9.66
N ILE A 145 -6.65 7.97 10.16
CA ILE A 145 -5.42 8.01 10.96
C ILE A 145 -4.21 7.77 10.05
N THR A 146 -3.12 8.52 10.23
CA THR A 146 -1.82 8.24 9.59
C THR A 146 -1.03 7.25 10.44
N THR A 147 -1.17 5.95 10.19
CA THR A 147 -0.36 4.91 10.86
C THR A 147 0.76 4.43 9.94
N ILE A 148 1.99 4.41 10.44
CA ILE A 148 3.16 3.91 9.72
C ILE A 148 3.10 2.37 9.70
N CYS A 149 2.73 1.80 8.56
CA CYS A 149 2.73 0.35 8.35
C CYS A 149 3.42 0.02 7.02
N PHE A 150 4.40 -0.89 7.07
CA PHE A 150 5.02 -1.49 5.90
C PHE A 150 4.63 -2.96 5.87
N VAL A 151 4.19 -3.45 4.71
CA VAL A 151 3.91 -4.88 4.52
C VAL A 151 4.81 -5.39 3.41
N GLY A 152 5.67 -6.35 3.74
CA GLY A 152 6.49 -7.06 2.78
C GLY A 152 5.80 -8.35 2.31
N LEU A 153 5.73 -8.56 1.01
CA LEU A 153 5.25 -9.79 0.38
C LEU A 153 6.40 -10.48 -0.33
N LYS A 154 6.44 -11.81 -0.19
CA LYS A 154 7.40 -12.69 -0.85
C LYS A 154 6.66 -13.55 -1.86
N SER A 155 7.13 -13.57 -3.11
CA SER A 155 6.66 -14.48 -4.14
C SER A 155 7.07 -15.92 -3.78
N ARG A 156 6.24 -16.89 -4.19
CA ARG A 156 6.45 -18.32 -3.89
C ARG A 156 7.56 -18.91 -4.74
#